data_AF-A0A3N9XZ90-F1
#
_entry.id   AF-A0A3N9XZ90-F1
#
_cell.length_a   1.000
_cell.length_b   1.000
_cell.length_c   1.000
_cell.angle_alpha   90.00
_cell.angle_beta   90.00
_cell.angle_gamma   90.00
#
_symmetry.space_group_name_H-M   'P 1'
#
loop_
_entity.id
_entity.type
_entity.pdbx_description
1 polymer ?
#
loop_
_entity_poly.entity_id
_entity_poly.type
_entity_poly.pdbx_seq_one_letter_code
_entity_poly.pdbx_strand_id
1 'polypeptide(L)'
;MSFTLFADARLALARDSLAGLSTGDALGAQYFLPRPAPVDLAADALPPAPWEWTDDTEMACSVLAQLADSGGIDRDRLALSFAERCAPSRGYGAGAMLILGLIRTGTPWPLAAASAFDGQGSCGNGAAMRVGPLGAY
;
A
#
# COMPACT_ATOMS: atom_id res chain seq x y z
N MET A 1 -15.23 26.58 8.22
CA MET A 1 -13.94 26.82 8.91
C MET A 1 -12.88 26.02 8.20
N SER A 2 -11.81 26.66 7.71
CA SER A 2 -10.64 25.95 7.20
C SER A 2 -9.63 25.88 8.35
N PHE A 3 -9.28 24.67 8.78
CA PHE A 3 -8.17 24.47 9.72
C PHE A 3 -6.90 24.27 8.89
N THR A 4 -5.95 25.19 9.01
CA THR A 4 -4.61 24.98 8.44
C THR A 4 -3.82 24.11 9.40
N LEU A 5 -3.57 22.87 9.00
CA LEU A 5 -2.67 21.98 9.74
C LEU A 5 -1.22 22.28 9.37
N PHE A 6 -0.36 22.42 10.38
CA PHE A 6 1.09 22.53 10.20
C PHE A 6 1.67 21.22 9.66
N ALA A 7 2.84 21.29 9.02
CA ALA A 7 3.48 20.13 8.38
C ALA A 7 3.66 18.95 9.34
N ASP A 8 4.10 19.20 10.58
CA ASP A 8 4.30 18.16 11.58
C ASP A 8 3.00 17.47 11.98
N ALA A 9 1.90 18.23 12.08
CA ALA A 9 0.59 17.68 12.41
C ALA A 9 0.04 16.78 11.30
N ARG A 10 0.17 17.20 10.03
CA ARG A 10 -0.20 16.38 8.87
C ARG A 10 0.62 15.09 8.81
N LEU A 11 1.92 15.18 9.05
CA LEU A 11 2.80 14.02 9.05
C LEU A 11 2.51 13.06 10.22
N ALA A 12 2.12 13.58 11.40
CA ALA A 12 1.68 12.75 12.51
C ALA A 12 0.40 11.96 12.16
N LEU A 13 -0.60 12.62 11.57
CA LEU A 13 -1.83 11.96 11.11
C LEU A 13 -1.55 10.89 10.04
N ALA A 14 -0.64 11.16 9.11
CA ALA A 14 -0.22 10.20 8.10
C ALA A 14 0.45 8.95 8.71
N ARG A 15 1.26 9.13 9.77
CA ARG A 15 1.87 8.03 10.53
C ARG A 15 0.84 7.20 11.29
N ASP A 16 -0.11 7.86 11.95
CA ASP A 16 -1.19 7.18 12.67
C ASP A 16 -2.06 6.37 11.70
N SER A 17 -2.36 6.95 10.53
CA SER A 17 -3.06 6.24 9.46
C SER A 17 -2.27 5.02 8.97
N LEU A 18 -0.95 5.13 8.80
CA LEU A 18 -0.13 3.98 8.41
C LEU A 18 -0.12 2.89 9.49
N ALA A 19 -0.06 3.25 10.77
CA ALA A 19 -0.08 2.29 11.87
C ALA A 19 -1.39 1.49 11.92
N GLY A 20 -2.53 2.17 11.70
CA GLY A 20 -3.83 1.50 11.57
C GLY A 20 -3.90 0.60 10.34
N LEU A 21 -3.45 1.10 9.19
CA LEU A 21 -3.38 0.35 7.93
C LEU A 21 -2.53 -0.92 8.09
N SER A 22 -1.32 -0.81 8.64
CA SER A 22 -0.42 -1.95 8.80
C SER A 22 -0.95 -3.00 9.76
N THR A 23 -1.68 -2.56 10.79
CA THR A 23 -2.34 -3.48 11.73
C THR A 23 -3.47 -4.25 11.03
N GLY A 24 -4.32 -3.54 10.28
CA GLY A 24 -5.41 -4.16 9.53
C GLY A 24 -4.93 -5.11 8.44
N ASP A 25 -3.89 -4.72 7.70
CA ASP A 25 -3.21 -5.54 6.70
C ASP A 25 -2.64 -6.82 7.32
N ALA A 26 -1.72 -6.70 8.29
CA ALA A 26 -1.04 -7.86 8.86
C ALA A 26 -1.99 -8.85 9.54
N LEU A 27 -3.02 -8.36 10.24
CA LEU A 27 -4.06 -9.20 10.84
C LEU A 27 -4.98 -9.82 9.77
N GLY A 28 -5.44 -9.02 8.81
CA GLY A 28 -6.32 -9.47 7.73
C GLY A 28 -5.67 -10.56 6.87
N ALA A 29 -4.37 -10.44 6.60
CA ALA A 29 -3.58 -11.41 5.87
C ALA A 29 -3.61 -12.81 6.51
N GLN A 30 -3.75 -12.90 7.85
CA GLN A 30 -3.88 -14.20 8.54
C GLN A 30 -5.14 -14.96 8.11
N TYR A 31 -6.12 -14.28 7.52
CA TYR A 31 -7.43 -14.82 7.16
C TYR A 31 -7.69 -14.87 5.65
N PHE A 32 -6.72 -14.46 4.83
CA PHE A 32 -6.90 -14.33 3.38
C PHE A 32 -6.90 -15.66 2.62
N LEU A 33 -6.16 -16.66 3.11
CA LEU A 33 -6.14 -18.00 2.50
C LEU A 33 -7.30 -18.87 3.01
N PRO A 34 -7.83 -19.78 2.16
CA PRO A 34 -8.90 -20.68 2.56
C PRO A 34 -8.47 -21.51 3.77
N ARG A 35 -9.13 -21.28 4.92
CA ARG A 35 -8.95 -22.10 6.12
C ARG A 35 -9.94 -23.28 6.11
N PRO A 36 -9.58 -24.42 6.71
CA PRO A 36 -10.50 -25.55 6.88
C PRO A 36 -11.73 -25.23 7.73
N ALA A 37 -11.67 -24.19 8.57
CA ALA A 37 -12.75 -23.80 9.48
C ALA A 37 -12.92 -22.27 9.51
N PRO A 38 -14.16 -21.77 9.67
CA PRO A 38 -14.42 -20.36 9.87
C PRO A 38 -13.74 -19.85 11.13
N VAL A 39 -13.23 -18.62 11.09
CA VAL A 39 -12.62 -17.98 12.25
C VAL A 39 -13.72 -17.30 13.04
N ASP A 40 -13.87 -17.73 14.29
CA ASP A 40 -14.63 -16.99 15.28
C ASP A 40 -13.77 -15.81 15.77
N LEU A 41 -13.97 -14.63 15.18
CA LEU A 41 -13.32 -13.40 15.61
C LEU A 41 -13.86 -12.89 16.96
N ALA A 42 -14.99 -13.43 17.45
CA ALA A 42 -15.58 -13.08 18.74
C ALA A 42 -15.06 -13.98 19.87
N ALA A 43 -14.54 -15.17 19.55
CA ALA A 43 -13.62 -15.86 20.43
C ALA A 43 -12.33 -15.03 20.47
N ASP A 44 -11.93 -14.57 21.66
CA ASP A 44 -10.84 -13.62 21.94
C ASP A 44 -9.42 -14.18 21.63
N ALA A 45 -9.29 -14.97 20.56
CA ALA A 45 -8.13 -15.75 20.18
C ALA A 45 -7.56 -15.21 18.86
N LEU A 46 -6.65 -14.25 18.99
CA LEU A 46 -5.87 -13.75 17.88
C LEU A 46 -4.87 -14.82 17.38
N PRO A 47 -4.51 -14.81 16.08
CA PRO A 47 -3.51 -15.72 15.54
C PRO A 47 -2.14 -15.45 16.21
N PRO A 48 -1.29 -16.48 16.35
CA PRO A 48 0.02 -16.30 16.98
C PRO A 48 0.86 -15.29 16.18
N ALA A 49 1.57 -14.43 16.90
CA ALA A 49 2.56 -13.52 16.35
C ALA A 49 3.85 -14.27 15.95
N PRO A 50 4.71 -13.73 15.06
CA PRO A 50 4.58 -12.42 14.40
C PRO A 50 3.63 -12.43 13.20
N TRP A 51 2.94 -11.30 12.97
CA TRP A 51 2.17 -11.07 11.74
C TRP A 51 2.99 -10.20 10.81
N GLU A 52 3.35 -10.76 9.65
CA GLU A 52 3.97 -9.97 8.59
C GLU A 52 2.91 -9.17 7.84
N TRP A 53 3.26 -7.94 7.45
CA TRP A 53 2.44 -7.14 6.55
C TRP A 53 2.63 -7.57 5.08
N THR A 54 1.72 -7.13 4.21
CA THR A 54 1.68 -7.47 2.79
C THR A 54 2.10 -6.28 1.91
N ASP A 55 1.78 -6.33 0.62
CA ASP A 55 2.02 -5.26 -0.33
C ASP A 55 1.24 -3.99 0.00
N ASP A 56 0.09 -4.10 0.67
CA ASP A 56 -0.70 -2.96 1.15
C ASP A 56 0.18 -2.00 1.97
N THR A 57 0.79 -2.52 3.05
CA THR A 57 1.67 -1.74 3.91
C THR A 57 2.97 -1.35 3.23
N GLU A 58 3.58 -2.25 2.45
CA GLU A 58 4.84 -1.96 1.76
C GLU A 58 4.68 -0.74 0.82
N MET A 59 3.59 -0.70 0.04
CA MET A 59 3.29 0.43 -0.82
C MET A 59 2.87 1.67 -0.03
N ALA A 60 2.09 1.53 1.04
CA ALA A 60 1.71 2.67 1.89
C ALA A 60 2.95 3.33 2.54
N CYS A 61 3.97 2.56 2.88
CA CYS A 61 5.25 3.09 3.39
C CYS A 61 5.95 3.98 2.37
N SER A 62 5.93 3.64 1.07
CA SER A 62 6.48 4.52 0.02
C SER A 62 5.71 5.84 -0.10
N VAL A 63 4.38 5.81 0.08
CA VAL A 63 3.55 7.03 0.11
C VAL A 63 3.96 7.92 1.29
N LEU A 64 4.03 7.36 2.50
CA LEU A 64 4.42 8.11 3.69
C LEU A 64 5.83 8.69 3.56
N ALA A 65 6.79 7.92 3.01
CA ALA A 65 8.15 8.38 2.80
C ALA A 65 8.21 9.63 1.90
N GLN A 66 7.47 9.64 0.79
CA GLN A 66 7.41 10.82 -0.09
C GLN A 66 6.83 12.05 0.64
N LEU A 67 5.77 11.86 1.43
CA LEU A 67 5.15 12.93 2.22
C LEU A 67 6.12 13.48 3.27
N ALA A 68 6.86 12.60 3.95
CA ALA A 68 7.85 12.99 4.95
C ALA A 68 9.01 13.78 4.33
N ASP A 69 9.51 13.35 3.17
CA ASP A 69 10.72 13.91 2.56
C ASP A 69 10.45 15.21 1.79
N SER A 70 9.30 15.31 1.13
CA SER A 70 9.01 16.40 0.18
C SER A 70 7.78 17.23 0.53
N GLY A 71 7.05 16.83 1.57
CA GLY A 71 5.81 17.48 1.97
C GLY A 71 4.64 17.27 0.99
N GLY A 72 4.80 16.39 -0.01
CA GLY A 72 3.83 16.10 -1.06
C GLY A 72 4.17 14.83 -1.84
N ILE A 73 3.49 14.61 -2.98
CA ILE A 73 3.72 13.46 -3.85
C ILE A 73 4.28 13.90 -5.20
N ASP A 74 5.52 13.52 -5.48
CA ASP A 74 6.04 13.42 -6.84
C ASP A 74 5.66 12.04 -7.41
N ARG A 75 4.87 12.04 -8.48
CA ARG A 75 4.29 10.82 -9.04
C ARG A 75 5.34 9.91 -9.67
N ASP A 76 6.37 10.49 -10.29
CA ASP A 76 7.41 9.72 -10.95
C ASP A 76 8.33 9.06 -9.91
N ARG A 77 8.72 9.82 -8.88
CA ARG A 77 9.49 9.29 -7.75
C ARG A 77 8.72 8.24 -6.97
N LEU A 78 7.43 8.45 -6.73
CA LEU A 78 6.59 7.48 -6.04
C LEU A 78 6.47 6.17 -6.84
N ALA A 79 6.27 6.25 -8.16
CA ALA A 79 6.20 5.07 -9.01
C ALA A 79 7.51 4.26 -9.01
N LEU A 80 8.66 4.95 -9.07
CA LEU A 80 9.97 4.30 -8.94
C LEU A 80 10.14 3.66 -7.55
N SER A 81 9.76 4.36 -6.48
CA SER A 81 9.82 3.80 -5.12
C SER A 81 9.00 2.52 -4.96
N PHE A 82 7.78 2.47 -5.54
CA PHE A 82 7.00 1.24 -5.57
C PHE A 82 7.74 0.13 -6.33
N ALA A 83 8.32 0.45 -7.48
CA ALA A 83 9.03 -0.52 -8.30
C ALA A 83 10.28 -1.04 -7.59
N GLU A 84 11.04 -0.20 -6.91
CA GLU A 84 12.27 -0.57 -6.19
C GLU A 84 11.98 -1.42 -4.94
N ARG A 85 10.94 -1.06 -4.18
CA ARG A 85 10.60 -1.74 -2.92
C ARG A 85 9.74 -2.99 -3.10
N CYS A 86 9.22 -3.22 -4.29
CA CYS A 86 8.38 -4.38 -4.58
C CYS A 86 9.13 -5.71 -4.32
N ALA A 87 8.75 -6.36 -3.21
CA ALA A 87 9.23 -7.65 -2.77
C ALA A 87 8.21 -8.76 -3.14
N PRO A 88 8.55 -9.74 -3.99
CA PRO A 88 7.60 -10.77 -4.45
C PRO A 88 6.93 -11.57 -3.32
N SER A 89 7.60 -11.71 -2.17
CA SER A 89 7.08 -12.41 -1.00
C SER A 89 5.93 -11.69 -0.28
N ARG A 90 5.65 -10.43 -0.62
CA ARG A 90 4.66 -9.59 0.07
C ARG A 90 3.22 -9.74 -0.45
N GLY A 91 2.97 -10.59 -1.45
CA GLY A 91 1.59 -10.91 -1.85
C GLY A 91 1.01 -10.06 -3.00
N TYR A 92 1.83 -9.25 -3.67
CA TYR A 92 1.43 -8.50 -4.85
C TYR A 92 0.67 -9.35 -5.88
N GLY A 93 -0.47 -8.83 -6.34
CA GLY A 93 -1.19 -9.44 -7.47
C GLY A 93 -0.34 -9.50 -8.74
N ALA A 94 -0.56 -10.53 -9.57
CA ALA A 94 0.25 -10.78 -10.78
C ALA A 94 0.35 -9.56 -11.73
N GLY A 95 -0.76 -8.83 -11.90
CA GLY A 95 -0.77 -7.60 -12.71
C GLY A 95 0.08 -6.48 -12.10
N ALA A 96 0.05 -6.32 -10.77
CA ALA A 96 0.89 -5.33 -10.08
C ALA A 96 2.38 -5.69 -10.22
N MET A 97 2.74 -6.97 -10.03
CA MET A 97 4.11 -7.46 -10.24
C MET A 97 4.63 -7.14 -11.64
N LEU A 98 3.80 -7.34 -12.67
CA LEU A 98 4.16 -7.02 -14.05
C LEU A 98 4.41 -5.52 -14.25
N ILE A 99 3.48 -4.67 -13.81
CA ILE A 99 3.59 -3.21 -13.95
C ILE A 99 4.83 -2.68 -13.22
N LEU A 100 5.05 -3.11 -11.98
CA LEU A 100 6.20 -2.67 -11.18
C LEU A 100 7.52 -3.19 -11.77
N GLY A 101 7.52 -4.39 -12.35
CA GLY A 101 8.65 -4.91 -13.12
C GLY A 101 8.98 -4.03 -14.35
N LEU A 102 7.97 -3.66 -15.13
CA LEU A 102 8.14 -2.78 -16.30
C LEU A 102 8.73 -1.42 -15.91
N ILE A 103 8.21 -0.82 -14.83
CA ILE A 103 8.71 0.45 -14.30
C ILE A 103 10.17 0.31 -13.86
N ARG A 104 10.50 -0.77 -13.13
CA ARG A 104 11.87 -1.06 -12.68
C ARG A 104 12.86 -1.17 -13.84
N THR A 105 12.41 -1.69 -14.99
CA THR A 105 13.22 -1.80 -16.21
C THR A 105 13.24 -0.54 -17.09
N GLY A 106 12.64 0.56 -16.62
CA GLY A 106 12.71 1.87 -17.27
C GLY A 106 11.48 2.26 -18.10
N THR A 107 10.40 1.48 -18.08
CA THR A 107 9.14 1.90 -18.72
C THR A 107 8.51 3.05 -17.91
N PRO A 108 8.17 4.20 -18.53
CA PRO A 108 7.43 5.26 -17.84
C PRO A 108 6.14 4.74 -17.21
N TRP A 109 5.90 5.07 -15.94
CA TRP A 109 4.76 4.51 -15.20
C TRP A 109 3.38 4.74 -15.85
N PRO A 110 3.09 5.86 -16.56
CA PRO A 110 1.80 6.01 -17.22
C PRO A 110 1.58 4.95 -18.31
N LEU A 111 2.65 4.59 -19.03
CA LEU A 111 2.62 3.58 -20.10
C LEU A 111 2.49 2.18 -19.50
N ALA A 112 3.27 1.87 -18.46
CA ALA A 112 3.20 0.59 -17.77
C ALA A 112 1.80 0.35 -17.18
N ALA A 113 1.23 1.34 -16.50
CA ALA A 113 -0.11 1.25 -15.92
C ALA A 113 -1.21 1.12 -17.00
N ALA A 114 -1.12 1.89 -18.08
CA ALA A 114 -2.08 1.83 -19.18
C ALA A 114 -2.04 0.50 -19.94
N SER A 115 -0.88 -0.18 -20.00
CA SER A 115 -0.75 -1.47 -20.70
C SER A 115 -1.53 -2.62 -20.06
N ALA A 116 -1.99 -2.47 -18.82
CA ALA A 116 -2.74 -3.51 -18.13
C ALA A 116 -4.14 -3.71 -18.74
N PHE A 117 -4.63 -4.96 -18.72
CA PHE A 117 -5.99 -5.33 -19.15
C PHE A 117 -6.34 -4.81 -20.55
N ASP A 118 -5.51 -5.15 -21.54
CA ASP A 118 -5.69 -4.75 -22.95
C ASP A 118 -5.86 -3.24 -23.16
N GLY A 119 -5.15 -2.43 -22.36
CA GLY A 119 -5.21 -0.97 -22.46
C GLY A 119 -6.22 -0.30 -21.53
N GLN A 120 -7.05 -1.05 -20.81
CA GLN A 120 -8.10 -0.49 -19.95
C GLN A 120 -7.61 -0.04 -18.58
N GLY A 121 -6.43 -0.53 -18.16
CA GLY A 121 -5.94 -0.33 -16.80
C GLY A 121 -6.62 -1.26 -15.78
N SER A 122 -6.10 -1.27 -14.55
CA SER A 122 -6.62 -2.11 -13.48
C SER A 122 -7.73 -1.42 -12.69
N CYS A 123 -8.84 -2.12 -12.46
CA CYS A 123 -9.89 -1.73 -11.51
C CYS A 123 -9.70 -2.39 -10.12
N GLY A 124 -8.51 -2.91 -9.82
CA GLY A 124 -8.20 -3.53 -8.54
C GLY A 124 -8.15 -2.51 -7.39
N ASN A 125 -8.18 -3.03 -6.15
CA ASN A 125 -8.09 -2.22 -4.93
C ASN A 125 -6.66 -1.67 -4.66
N GLY A 126 -5.66 -2.04 -5.47
CA GLY A 126 -4.25 -1.76 -5.20
C GLY A 126 -3.91 -0.30 -4.92
N ALA A 127 -4.61 0.65 -5.56
CA ALA A 127 -4.46 2.07 -5.25
C ALA A 127 -5.15 2.48 -3.94
N ALA A 128 -6.33 1.92 -3.67
CA ALA A 128 -7.12 2.23 -2.48
C ALA A 128 -6.47 1.68 -1.20
N MET A 129 -5.85 0.50 -1.26
CA MET A 129 -5.26 -0.16 -0.09
C MET A 129 -4.09 0.64 0.53
N ARG A 130 -3.44 1.51 -0.25
CA ARG A 130 -2.21 2.23 0.14
C ARG A 130 -2.39 3.74 0.34
N VAL A 131 -3.57 4.29 0.05
CA VAL A 131 -3.78 5.75 -0.02
C VAL A 131 -4.11 6.40 1.34
N GLY A 132 -4.36 5.59 2.38
CA GLY A 132 -4.70 6.07 3.73
C GLY A 132 -3.79 7.20 4.24
N PRO A 133 -2.46 7.03 4.25
CA PRO A 133 -1.54 8.06 4.70
C PRO A 133 -1.64 9.38 3.93
N LEU A 134 -1.93 9.34 2.62
CA LEU A 134 -2.14 10.56 1.82
C LEU A 134 -3.46 11.25 2.15
N GLY A 135 -4.52 10.49 2.45
CA GLY A 135 -5.80 11.07 2.85
C GLY A 135 -5.76 11.70 4.25
N ALA A 136 -4.87 11.22 5.13
CA ALA A 136 -4.68 11.74 6.48
C ALA A 136 -3.69 12.92 6.55
N TYR A 137 -2.86 13.11 5.53
CA TYR A 137 -1.86 14.19 5.43
C TYR A 137 -2.49 15.49 4.94
#